data_AF-A0A960XI93-F1
#
_entry.id   AF-A0A960XI93-F1
#
_cell.length_a   1.000
_cell.length_b   1.000
_cell.length_c   1.000
_cell.angle_alpha   90.00
_cell.angle_beta   90.00
_cell.angle_gamma   90.00
#
_symmetry.space_group_name_H-M   'P 1'
#
loop_
_entity.id
_entity.type
_entity.pdbx_description
1 polymer ?
#
loop_
_entity_poly.entity_id
_entity_poly.type
_entity_poly.pdbx_seq_one_letter_code
_entity_poly.pdbx_strand_id
1 'polypeptide(L)'
;MALFRKKDRYIRISPNRSRTEKAIQTKPEVPDALFSKCPACKEILYKRDLGPEKVCHHCSYNFRITAYERLNLTIDEGTFEELFTGIDTKNPLDFPNYLEKLSENRQKTGLDEAVLTGRAKIGGHSVALGILDSNFIMASMGTVVGEKITRLFELAMEERLPVVLFTASGGARMQEGIMSLMQMAKISAVVKRHSNVGLFYLTVLTDPTTGGVTASFAMEGDIIL
;
A
#
# COMPACT_ATOMS: atom_id res chain seq x y z
N MET A 1 58.42 4.88 -71.37
CA MET A 1 56.98 4.79 -71.68
C MET A 1 56.43 3.44 -71.15
N ALA A 2 55.33 3.51 -70.40
CA ALA A 2 54.46 2.40 -69.96
C ALA A 2 55.00 1.36 -68.93
N LEU A 3 55.06 1.78 -67.67
CA LEU A 3 54.97 0.92 -66.47
C LEU A 3 53.49 0.55 -66.21
N PHE A 4 52.97 -0.50 -66.83
CA PHE A 4 51.70 -1.12 -66.40
C PHE A 4 51.70 -2.62 -66.68
N ARG A 5 52.24 -3.41 -65.74
CA ARG A 5 51.94 -4.84 -65.66
C ARG A 5 50.53 -4.99 -65.07
N LYS A 6 49.65 -5.69 -65.80
CA LYS A 6 48.27 -6.03 -65.39
C LYS A 6 48.25 -6.59 -63.97
N LYS A 7 47.49 -5.98 -63.06
CA LYS A 7 47.12 -6.60 -61.78
C LYS A 7 46.24 -7.81 -62.06
N ASP A 8 46.55 -8.92 -61.38
CA ASP A 8 45.79 -10.16 -61.45
C ASP A 8 44.33 -9.94 -61.05
N ARG A 9 43.44 -10.67 -61.72
CA ARG A 9 41.99 -10.66 -61.44
C ARG A 9 41.77 -11.16 -60.02
N TYR A 10 41.58 -10.26 -59.08
CA TYR A 10 41.07 -10.62 -57.76
C TYR A 10 39.64 -11.15 -57.92
N ILE A 11 39.40 -12.36 -57.43
CA ILE A 11 38.06 -12.93 -57.30
C ILE A 11 37.32 -12.07 -56.27
N ARG A 12 36.27 -11.36 -56.70
CA ARG A 12 35.35 -10.73 -55.75
C ARG A 12 34.55 -11.84 -55.08
N ILE A 13 34.83 -12.10 -53.80
CA ILE A 13 33.94 -12.88 -52.96
C ILE A 13 32.70 -12.00 -52.74
N SER A 14 31.65 -12.25 -53.52
CA SER A 14 30.32 -11.77 -53.19
C SER A 14 30.00 -12.30 -51.79
N PRO A 15 29.69 -11.46 -50.79
CA PRO A 15 29.31 -11.98 -49.49
C PRO A 15 28.09 -12.86 -49.73
N ASN A 16 28.27 -14.15 -49.49
CA ASN A 16 27.20 -15.12 -49.60
C ASN A 16 26.19 -14.68 -48.53
N ARG A 17 25.15 -13.94 -48.94
CA ARG A 17 23.91 -13.80 -48.17
C ARG A 17 23.18 -15.14 -48.27
N SER A 18 23.85 -16.22 -47.88
CA SER A 18 23.15 -17.37 -47.33
C SER A 18 22.39 -16.78 -46.16
N ARG A 19 21.07 -16.67 -46.33
CA ARG A 19 20.14 -16.35 -45.26
C ARG A 19 20.58 -17.17 -44.06
N THR A 20 21.25 -16.53 -43.11
CA THR A 20 21.25 -17.02 -41.75
C THR A 20 19.79 -16.87 -41.39
N GLU A 21 19.05 -17.97 -41.52
CA GLU A 21 17.83 -18.14 -40.74
C GLU A 21 18.30 -17.88 -39.31
N LYS A 22 18.09 -16.65 -38.85
CA LYS A 22 18.20 -16.34 -37.45
C LYS A 22 17.19 -17.29 -36.84
N ALA A 23 17.66 -18.41 -36.32
CA ALA A 23 16.93 -19.18 -35.34
C ALA A 23 16.40 -18.11 -34.39
N ILE A 24 15.08 -17.97 -34.38
CA ILE A 24 14.39 -17.06 -33.48
C ILE A 24 14.73 -17.64 -32.12
N GLN A 25 15.85 -17.19 -31.54
CA GLN A 25 16.06 -17.28 -30.12
C GLN A 25 14.98 -16.38 -29.57
N THR A 26 13.83 -17.00 -29.27
CA THR A 26 12.87 -16.48 -28.33
C THR A 26 13.69 -16.19 -27.09
N LYS A 27 14.14 -14.94 -26.94
CA LYS A 27 14.58 -14.44 -25.65
C LYS A 27 13.44 -14.80 -24.72
N PRO A 28 13.66 -15.62 -23.67
CA PRO A 28 12.60 -15.83 -22.71
C PRO A 28 12.22 -14.45 -22.21
N GLU A 29 11.00 -14.01 -22.56
CA GLU A 29 10.41 -12.79 -22.02
C GLU A 29 10.24 -13.07 -20.54
N VAL A 30 11.25 -12.67 -19.76
CA VAL A 30 11.15 -12.65 -18.31
C VAL A 30 10.06 -11.62 -18.02
N PRO A 31 8.92 -12.00 -17.41
CA PRO A 31 7.90 -11.03 -17.09
C PRO A 31 8.52 -9.93 -16.21
N ASP A 32 8.35 -8.67 -16.61
CA ASP A 32 8.93 -7.47 -15.95
C ASP A 32 8.61 -7.37 -14.44
N ALA A 33 7.72 -8.22 -13.93
CA ALA A 33 7.24 -8.22 -12.56
C ALA A 33 7.95 -9.18 -11.59
N LEU A 34 8.86 -10.06 -12.03
CA LEU A 34 9.47 -11.07 -11.14
C LEU A 34 10.58 -10.53 -10.23
N PHE A 35 11.29 -9.49 -10.66
CA PHE A 35 12.38 -8.89 -9.89
C PHE A 35 11.97 -7.50 -9.38
N SER A 36 12.39 -7.16 -8.16
CA SER A 36 12.20 -5.84 -7.56
C SER A 36 13.54 -5.30 -7.09
N LYS A 37 13.81 -4.02 -7.37
CA LYS A 37 15.00 -3.35 -6.87
C LYS A 37 14.72 -2.80 -5.47
N CYS A 38 15.56 -3.12 -4.49
CA CYS A 38 15.42 -2.56 -3.16
C CYS A 38 15.63 -1.03 -3.17
N PRO A 39 14.69 -0.22 -2.65
CA PRO A 39 14.85 1.23 -2.57
C PRO A 39 16.05 1.66 -1.71
N ALA A 40 16.39 0.89 -0.67
CA ALA A 40 17.47 1.18 0.26
C ALA A 40 18.85 0.75 -0.27
N CYS A 41 19.10 -0.55 -0.40
CA CYS A 41 20.43 -1.08 -0.79
C CYS A 41 20.66 -1.19 -2.31
N LYS A 42 19.62 -0.94 -3.13
CA LYS A 42 19.66 -1.03 -4.61
C LYS A 42 19.89 -2.44 -5.18
N GLU A 43 19.93 -3.47 -4.34
CA GLU A 43 20.04 -4.86 -4.76
C GLU A 43 18.80 -5.32 -5.54
N ILE A 44 18.99 -6.22 -6.51
CA ILE A 44 17.90 -6.81 -7.29
C ILE A 44 17.44 -8.07 -6.56
N LEU A 45 16.19 -8.04 -6.09
CA LEU A 45 15.57 -9.12 -5.34
C LEU A 45 14.58 -9.86 -6.24
N TYR A 46 14.46 -11.16 -6.05
CA TYR A 46 13.39 -11.93 -6.65
C TYR A 46 12.14 -11.83 -5.77
N LYS A 47 11.01 -11.38 -6.33
CA LYS A 47 9.80 -11.09 -5.53
C LYS A 47 9.25 -12.30 -4.78
N ARG A 48 9.47 -13.52 -5.30
CA ARG A 48 9.02 -14.75 -4.63
C ARG A 48 9.84 -15.07 -3.38
N ASP A 49 11.06 -14.54 -3.30
CA ASP A 49 11.94 -14.82 -2.17
C ASP A 49 11.66 -13.87 -1.00
N LEU A 50 11.02 -12.72 -1.22
CA LEU A 50 10.78 -11.67 -0.21
C LEU A 50 9.91 -12.09 0.99
N GLY A 51 9.35 -13.31 0.98
CA GLY A 51 8.45 -13.79 2.02
C GLY A 51 7.13 -13.02 2.10
N PRO A 52 6.19 -13.42 2.97
CA PRO A 52 4.94 -12.72 3.17
C PRO A 52 5.13 -11.33 3.81
N GLU A 53 6.15 -11.15 4.66
CA GLU A 53 6.50 -9.88 5.30
C GLU A 53 7.11 -8.83 4.35
N LYS A 54 7.53 -9.27 3.15
CA LYS A 54 8.23 -8.45 2.14
C LYS A 54 9.39 -7.65 2.74
N VAL A 55 10.35 -8.34 3.34
CA VAL A 55 11.55 -7.73 3.91
C VAL A 55 12.77 -8.05 3.05
N CYS A 56 13.60 -7.05 2.78
CA CYS A 56 14.83 -7.27 2.03
C CYS A 56 15.82 -8.12 2.83
N HIS A 57 16.20 -9.29 2.32
CA HIS A 57 17.19 -10.18 2.94
C HIS A 57 18.60 -9.60 3.07
N HIS A 58 18.91 -8.53 2.33
CA HIS A 58 20.24 -7.91 2.36
C HIS A 58 20.35 -6.74 3.35
N CYS A 59 19.29 -5.96 3.54
CA CYS A 59 19.34 -4.72 4.34
C CYS A 59 18.17 -4.53 5.30
N SER A 60 17.29 -5.53 5.41
CA SER A 60 16.09 -5.51 6.26
C SER A 60 15.13 -4.34 5.98
N TYR A 61 15.21 -3.75 4.78
CA TYR A 61 14.22 -2.76 4.33
C TYR A 61 12.85 -3.42 4.21
N ASN A 62 11.87 -2.85 4.90
CA ASN A 62 10.47 -3.26 4.85
C ASN A 62 9.82 -2.66 3.59
N PHE A 63 9.40 -3.52 2.66
CA PHE A 63 8.58 -3.07 1.55
C PHE A 63 7.15 -2.82 2.01
N ARG A 64 6.44 -1.99 1.24
CA ARG A 64 5.02 -1.77 1.48
C ARG A 64 4.23 -3.03 1.16
N ILE A 65 3.30 -3.34 2.04
CA ILE A 65 2.35 -4.44 1.89
C ILE A 65 0.94 -3.88 1.88
N THR A 66 0.00 -4.59 1.26
CA THR A 66 -1.42 -4.20 1.22
C THR A 66 -2.08 -4.42 2.59
N ALA A 67 -3.28 -3.86 2.78
CA ALA A 67 -4.05 -4.09 4.01
C ALA A 67 -4.35 -5.58 4.23
N TYR A 68 -4.70 -6.33 3.19
CA TYR A 68 -4.95 -7.77 3.29
C TYR A 68 -3.68 -8.59 3.57
N GLU A 69 -2.53 -8.18 3.01
CA GLU A 69 -1.25 -8.81 3.35
C GLU A 69 -0.88 -8.56 4.82
N ARG A 70 -1.07 -7.32 5.31
CA ARG A 70 -0.87 -6.98 6.73
C ARG A 70 -1.82 -7.76 7.63
N LEU A 71 -3.08 -7.89 7.23
CA LEU A 71 -4.09 -8.67 7.94
C LEU A 71 -3.59 -10.10 8.14
N ASN A 72 -3.28 -10.81 7.05
CA ASN A 72 -2.84 -12.20 7.07
C ASN A 72 -1.57 -12.46 7.89
N LEU A 73 -0.69 -11.46 8.03
CA LEU A 73 0.51 -11.55 8.85
C LEU A 73 0.27 -11.38 10.35
N THR A 74 -0.81 -10.70 10.73
CA THR A 74 -0.95 -10.15 12.08
C THR A 74 -1.99 -10.91 12.90
N ILE A 75 -3.08 -11.33 12.28
CA ILE A 75 -4.23 -11.90 12.99
C ILE A 75 -4.20 -13.43 12.99
N ASP A 76 -4.97 -14.01 13.91
CA ASP A 76 -5.26 -15.43 13.92
C ASP A 76 -6.14 -15.79 12.71
N GLU A 77 -5.80 -16.88 12.02
CA GLU A 77 -6.47 -17.30 10.79
C GLU A 77 -7.99 -17.50 11.00
N GLY A 78 -8.80 -16.97 10.07
CA GLY A 78 -10.25 -17.12 10.09
C GLY A 78 -10.99 -16.30 11.15
N THR A 79 -10.31 -15.38 11.85
CA THR A 79 -10.93 -14.58 12.92
C THR A 79 -11.38 -13.18 12.50
N PHE A 80 -11.05 -12.75 11.27
CA PHE A 80 -11.42 -11.42 10.80
C PHE A 80 -12.90 -11.32 10.44
N GLU A 81 -13.57 -10.34 11.02
CA GLU A 81 -14.89 -9.87 10.62
C GLU A 81 -14.75 -8.43 10.14
N GLU A 82 -14.85 -8.20 8.84
CA GLU A 82 -14.81 -6.84 8.27
C GLU A 82 -16.07 -6.06 8.65
N LEU A 83 -15.89 -4.81 9.12
CA LEU A 83 -16.97 -3.95 9.58
C LEU A 83 -16.91 -2.57 8.90
N PHE A 84 -18.07 -1.91 8.89
CA PHE A 84 -18.26 -0.53 8.42
C PHE A 84 -17.94 -0.33 6.93
N THR A 85 -18.30 -1.31 6.10
CA THR A 85 -18.24 -1.24 4.63
C THR A 85 -19.48 -0.56 4.05
N GLY A 86 -19.37 -0.05 2.82
CA GLY A 86 -20.51 0.52 2.09
C GLY A 86 -20.93 1.90 2.59
N ILE A 87 -20.04 2.66 3.21
CA ILE A 87 -20.30 4.04 3.61
C ILE A 87 -20.22 4.92 2.36
N ASP A 88 -21.34 5.56 2.02
CA ASP A 88 -21.43 6.41 0.84
C ASP A 88 -20.44 7.58 0.90
N THR A 89 -19.62 7.69 -0.15
CA THR A 89 -18.70 8.82 -0.33
C THR A 89 -19.41 9.95 -1.05
N LYS A 90 -19.42 11.13 -0.43
CA LYS A 90 -19.95 12.36 -1.04
C LYS A 90 -18.82 13.16 -1.67
N ASN A 91 -19.14 13.99 -2.66
CA ASN A 91 -18.23 14.99 -3.22
C ASN A 91 -18.65 16.39 -2.78
N PRO A 92 -18.40 16.79 -1.51
CA PRO A 92 -18.96 18.02 -0.94
C PRO A 92 -18.43 19.31 -1.58
N LEU A 93 -17.30 19.23 -2.30
CA LEU A 93 -16.65 20.37 -2.96
C LEU A 93 -16.83 20.35 -4.48
N ASP A 94 -17.65 19.45 -5.02
CA ASP A 94 -17.79 19.22 -6.47
C ASP A 94 -16.44 19.09 -7.18
N PHE A 95 -15.48 18.43 -6.53
CA PHE A 95 -14.12 18.30 -7.03
C PHE A 95 -14.11 17.43 -8.30
N PRO A 96 -13.49 17.88 -9.40
CA PRO A 96 -13.54 17.19 -10.67
C PRO A 96 -12.91 15.79 -10.58
N ASN A 97 -13.57 14.80 -11.18
CA ASN A 97 -13.13 13.40 -11.28
C ASN A 97 -12.86 12.72 -9.92
N TYR A 98 -13.35 13.26 -8.80
CA TYR A 98 -13.08 12.67 -7.49
C TYR A 98 -13.72 11.29 -7.33
N LEU A 99 -15.02 11.16 -7.68
CA LEU A 99 -15.74 9.90 -7.57
C LEU A 99 -15.20 8.82 -8.52
N GLU A 100 -14.75 9.21 -9.72
CA GLU A 100 -14.08 8.33 -10.66
C GLU A 100 -12.75 7.83 -10.10
N LYS A 101 -11.95 8.73 -9.52
CA LYS A 101 -10.69 8.34 -8.87
C LYS A 101 -10.93 7.36 -7.72
N LEU A 102 -11.98 7.56 -6.93
CA LEU A 102 -12.36 6.60 -5.87
C LEU A 102 -12.74 5.25 -6.45
N SER A 103 -13.60 5.21 -7.47
CA SER A 103 -14.03 3.94 -8.08
C SER A 103 -12.87 3.16 -8.70
N GLU A 104 -11.93 3.84 -9.35
CA GLU A 104 -10.70 3.22 -9.86
C GLU A 104 -9.86 2.62 -8.73
N ASN A 105 -9.70 3.33 -7.61
CA ASN A 105 -8.89 2.83 -6.49
C ASN A 105 -9.57 1.63 -5.79
N ARG A 106 -10.90 1.64 -5.67
CA ARG A 106 -11.68 0.48 -5.21
C ARG A 106 -11.43 -0.75 -6.09
N GLN A 107 -11.50 -0.58 -7.41
CA GLN A 107 -11.23 -1.68 -8.35
C GLN A 107 -9.79 -2.18 -8.30
N LYS A 108 -8.81 -1.26 -8.16
CA LYS A 108 -7.38 -1.60 -8.12
C LYS A 108 -6.97 -2.32 -6.82
N THR A 109 -7.57 -1.95 -5.70
CA THR A 109 -7.15 -2.43 -4.36
C THR A 109 -8.08 -3.50 -3.79
N GLY A 110 -9.32 -3.58 -4.25
CA GLY A 110 -10.37 -4.39 -3.64
C GLY A 110 -10.93 -3.82 -2.33
N LEU A 111 -10.45 -2.66 -1.88
CA LEU A 111 -10.90 -2.02 -0.64
C LEU A 111 -12.11 -1.11 -0.91
N ASP A 112 -13.02 -1.03 0.05
CA ASP A 112 -14.13 -0.07 0.05
C ASP A 112 -13.63 1.39 0.18
N GLU A 113 -12.57 1.58 0.97
CA GLU A 113 -11.90 2.86 1.20
C GLU A 113 -10.48 2.61 1.75
N ALA A 114 -9.66 3.66 1.87
CA ALA A 114 -8.26 3.63 2.34
C ALA A 114 -7.99 3.01 3.72
N VAL A 115 -9.01 2.58 4.46
CA VAL A 115 -8.85 1.88 5.73
C VAL A 115 -9.74 0.64 5.76
N LEU A 116 -9.12 -0.51 6.04
CA LEU A 116 -9.78 -1.76 6.39
C LEU A 116 -10.05 -1.74 7.89
N THR A 117 -11.28 -2.01 8.32
CA THR A 117 -11.67 -2.00 9.74
C THR A 117 -12.47 -3.24 10.07
N GLY A 118 -12.32 -3.77 11.27
CA GLY A 118 -13.06 -4.96 11.68
C GLY A 118 -12.70 -5.46 13.07
N ARG A 119 -13.28 -6.59 13.43
CA ARG A 119 -12.86 -7.37 14.60
C ARG A 119 -11.91 -8.46 14.15
N ALA A 120 -10.93 -8.77 14.99
CA ALA A 120 -10.04 -9.91 14.78
C ALA A 120 -9.58 -10.48 16.11
N LYS A 121 -8.82 -11.58 16.07
CA LYS A 121 -8.00 -12.02 17.20
C LYS A 121 -6.52 -11.93 16.86
N ILE A 122 -5.71 -11.57 17.85
CA ILE A 122 -4.25 -11.61 17.77
C ILE A 122 -3.78 -12.42 18.98
N GLY A 123 -3.21 -13.60 18.75
CA GLY A 123 -2.76 -14.49 19.82
C GLY A 123 -3.90 -14.91 20.76
N GLY A 124 -5.11 -15.10 20.21
CA GLY A 124 -6.33 -15.45 20.94
C GLY A 124 -7.07 -14.27 21.58
N HIS A 125 -6.50 -13.07 21.59
CA HIS A 125 -7.12 -11.87 22.18
C HIS A 125 -7.95 -11.13 21.14
N SER A 126 -9.24 -10.90 21.43
CA SER A 126 -10.11 -10.09 20.57
C SER A 126 -9.63 -8.63 20.52
N VAL A 127 -9.55 -8.08 19.32
CA VAL A 127 -9.11 -6.71 19.06
C VAL A 127 -10.07 -6.03 18.08
N ALA A 128 -10.24 -4.72 18.24
CA ALA A 128 -10.75 -3.86 17.19
C ALA A 128 -9.57 -3.43 16.31
N LEU A 129 -9.57 -3.87 15.05
CA LEU A 129 -8.44 -3.72 14.13
C LEU A 129 -8.75 -2.70 13.04
N GLY A 130 -7.81 -1.81 12.78
CA GLY A 130 -7.80 -0.97 11.59
C GLY A 130 -6.46 -1.02 10.86
N ILE A 131 -6.49 -1.08 9.54
CA ILE A 131 -5.30 -1.10 8.68
C ILE A 131 -5.48 -0.09 7.55
N LEU A 132 -4.70 0.99 7.56
CA LEU A 132 -4.67 1.95 6.47
C LEU A 132 -3.80 1.43 5.32
N ASP A 133 -4.27 1.57 4.08
CA ASP A 133 -3.56 1.12 2.88
C ASP A 133 -3.16 2.28 1.96
N SER A 134 -1.86 2.58 1.93
CA SER A 134 -1.31 3.64 1.09
C SER A 134 -1.53 3.42 -0.43
N ASN A 135 -1.88 2.21 -0.86
CA ASN A 135 -2.23 1.95 -2.27
C ASN A 135 -3.56 2.61 -2.66
N PHE A 136 -4.41 2.98 -1.71
CA PHE A 136 -5.67 3.70 -1.96
C PHE A 136 -5.47 5.21 -1.72
N ILE A 137 -5.19 5.97 -2.78
CA ILE A 137 -4.98 7.43 -2.72
C ILE A 137 -4.02 7.85 -1.58
N MET A 138 -2.88 7.15 -1.46
CA MET A 138 -1.89 7.36 -0.39
C MET A 138 -2.48 7.29 1.02
N ALA A 139 -3.56 6.53 1.21
CA ALA A 139 -4.35 6.50 2.43
C ALA A 139 -4.63 7.88 3.02
N SER A 140 -4.88 8.85 2.13
CA SER A 140 -5.19 10.21 2.55
C SER A 140 -6.47 10.21 3.39
N MET A 141 -6.48 10.83 4.56
CA MET A 141 -7.66 10.78 5.43
C MET A 141 -8.77 11.71 4.92
N GLY A 142 -9.88 11.12 4.50
CA GLY A 142 -11.14 11.81 4.18
C GLY A 142 -12.27 11.43 5.15
N THR A 143 -13.48 11.91 4.90
CA THR A 143 -14.67 11.70 5.77
C THR A 143 -14.99 10.24 6.02
N VAL A 144 -14.92 9.37 5.00
CA VAL A 144 -15.20 7.94 5.16
C VAL A 144 -14.13 7.26 6.01
N VAL A 145 -12.84 7.57 5.82
CA VAL A 145 -11.76 7.07 6.68
C VAL A 145 -11.99 7.51 8.14
N GLY A 146 -12.34 8.78 8.33
CA GLY A 146 -12.66 9.31 9.65
C GLY A 146 -13.87 8.65 10.30
N GLU A 147 -14.93 8.36 9.53
CA GLU A 147 -16.11 7.63 10.00
C GLU A 147 -15.80 6.19 10.39
N LYS A 148 -15.08 5.43 9.53
CA LYS A 148 -14.74 4.03 9.81
C LYS A 148 -13.89 3.89 11.08
N ILE A 149 -12.86 4.73 11.23
CA ILE A 149 -12.03 4.75 12.45
C ILE A 149 -12.86 5.18 13.65
N THR A 150 -13.73 6.19 13.52
CA THR A 150 -14.58 6.63 14.64
C THR A 150 -15.47 5.49 15.14
N ARG A 151 -16.17 4.80 14.23
CA ARG A 151 -17.02 3.66 14.57
C ARG A 151 -16.24 2.49 15.15
N LEU A 152 -15.00 2.27 14.70
CA LEU A 152 -14.13 1.24 15.26
C LEU A 152 -13.83 1.50 16.75
N PHE A 153 -13.53 2.75 17.12
CA PHE A 153 -13.32 3.13 18.51
C PHE A 153 -14.60 3.08 19.34
N GLU A 154 -15.75 3.48 18.77
CA GLU A 154 -17.05 3.35 19.44
C GLU A 154 -17.39 1.90 19.74
N LEU A 155 -17.22 1.02 18.75
CA LEU A 155 -17.36 -0.42 18.92
C LEU A 155 -16.41 -0.97 19.98
N ALA A 156 -15.14 -0.55 19.96
CA ALA A 156 -14.16 -0.99 20.94
C ALA A 156 -14.55 -0.59 22.37
N MET A 157 -15.16 0.58 22.55
CA MET A 157 -15.70 0.99 23.85
C MET A 157 -16.90 0.14 24.29
N GLU A 158 -17.83 -0.14 23.37
CA GLU A 158 -19.03 -0.96 23.63
C GLU A 158 -18.65 -2.39 24.03
N GLU A 159 -17.69 -2.98 23.32
CA GLU A 159 -17.27 -4.38 23.50
C GLU A 159 -16.07 -4.54 24.43
N ARG A 160 -15.55 -3.44 25.00
CA ARG A 160 -14.37 -3.41 25.86
C ARG A 160 -13.14 -4.04 25.20
N LEU A 161 -12.92 -3.73 23.92
CA LEU A 161 -11.80 -4.24 23.15
C LEU A 161 -10.60 -3.28 23.16
N PRO A 162 -9.36 -3.80 23.16
CA PRO A 162 -8.21 -3.01 22.74
C PRO A 162 -8.32 -2.66 21.25
N VAL A 163 -7.78 -1.50 20.87
CA VAL A 163 -7.68 -1.08 19.46
C VAL A 163 -6.25 -1.25 18.98
N VAL A 164 -6.09 -1.82 17.78
CA VAL A 164 -4.82 -1.88 17.06
C VAL A 164 -5.00 -1.18 15.72
N LEU A 165 -4.17 -0.16 15.46
CA LEU A 165 -4.26 0.62 14.22
C LEU A 165 -2.91 0.67 13.49
N PHE A 166 -2.86 0.07 12.31
CA PHE A 166 -1.74 0.21 11.39
C PHE A 166 -1.94 1.45 10.54
N THR A 167 -1.06 2.42 10.67
CA THR A 167 -1.17 3.71 10.00
C THR A 167 -0.22 3.77 8.81
N ALA A 168 -0.76 4.24 7.69
CA ALA A 168 -0.04 4.64 6.50
C ALA A 168 -0.84 5.81 5.93
N SER A 169 -0.21 6.94 5.64
CA SER A 169 -0.86 8.07 4.99
C SER A 169 0.13 9.07 4.40
N GLY A 170 -0.24 9.62 3.24
CA GLY A 170 0.34 10.81 2.64
C GLY A 170 -0.23 12.13 3.17
N GLY A 171 -1.22 12.10 4.08
CA GLY A 171 -1.80 13.29 4.71
C GLY A 171 -3.33 13.35 4.65
N ALA A 172 -3.89 14.57 4.62
CA ALA A 172 -5.33 14.80 4.53
C ALA A 172 -5.82 14.74 3.07
N ARG A 173 -7.08 14.32 2.86
CA ARG A 173 -7.66 14.22 1.51
C ARG A 173 -8.09 15.59 0.98
N MET A 174 -7.28 16.17 0.11
CA MET A 174 -7.52 17.53 -0.40
C MET A 174 -8.87 17.69 -1.12
N GLN A 175 -9.38 16.62 -1.75
CA GLN A 175 -10.65 16.63 -2.48
C GLN A 175 -11.87 16.92 -1.59
N GLU A 176 -11.74 16.72 -0.27
CA GLU A 176 -12.80 17.02 0.71
C GLU A 176 -12.46 18.24 1.58
N GLY A 177 -11.30 18.88 1.36
CA GLY A 177 -10.89 20.14 1.98
C GLY A 177 -10.95 20.13 3.52
N ILE A 178 -11.69 21.08 4.08
CA ILE A 178 -11.82 21.24 5.54
C ILE A 178 -12.41 20.00 6.22
N MET A 179 -13.26 19.24 5.53
CA MET A 179 -13.86 18.02 6.09
C MET A 179 -12.78 16.98 6.42
N SER A 180 -11.74 16.86 5.59
CA SER A 180 -10.58 16.01 5.86
C SER A 180 -9.79 16.45 7.08
N LEU A 181 -9.59 17.77 7.24
CA LEU A 181 -8.91 18.31 8.42
C LEU A 181 -9.70 18.02 9.69
N MET A 182 -11.03 18.18 9.65
CA MET A 182 -11.89 17.93 10.81
C MET A 182 -11.93 16.46 11.23
N GLN A 183 -11.54 15.51 10.36
CA GLN A 183 -11.40 14.13 10.78
C GLN A 183 -10.30 13.94 11.82
N MET A 184 -9.27 14.79 11.87
CA MET A 184 -8.27 14.78 12.94
C MET A 184 -8.96 14.97 14.29
N ALA A 185 -9.68 16.09 14.45
CA ALA A 185 -10.38 16.42 15.68
C ALA A 185 -11.43 15.36 16.06
N LYS A 186 -12.18 14.85 15.06
CA LYS A 186 -13.19 13.81 15.26
C LYS A 186 -12.59 12.53 15.84
N ILE A 187 -11.54 12.01 15.20
CA ILE A 187 -10.92 10.76 15.65
C ILE A 187 -10.24 11.00 17.01
N SER A 188 -9.47 12.07 17.19
CA SER A 188 -8.84 12.38 18.47
C SER A 188 -9.84 12.47 19.62
N ALA A 189 -11.04 13.00 19.37
CA ALA A 189 -12.10 13.07 20.37
C ALA A 189 -12.63 11.68 20.77
N VAL A 190 -12.69 10.70 19.86
CA VAL A 190 -13.11 9.33 20.21
C VAL A 190 -11.96 8.51 20.81
N VAL A 191 -10.72 8.71 20.35
CA VAL A 191 -9.51 8.14 20.98
C VAL A 191 -9.44 8.54 22.44
N LYS A 192 -9.69 9.83 22.73
CA LYS A 192 -9.72 10.31 24.13
C LYS A 192 -10.85 9.67 24.94
N ARG A 193 -12.03 9.46 24.35
CA ARG A 193 -13.15 8.77 25.02
C ARG A 193 -12.81 7.32 25.34
N HIS A 194 -12.17 6.61 24.40
CA HIS A 194 -11.70 5.23 24.58
C HIS A 194 -10.63 5.12 25.67
N SER A 195 -9.65 6.03 25.67
CA SER A 195 -8.66 6.14 26.75
C SER A 195 -9.30 6.41 28.13
N ASN A 196 -10.32 7.29 28.20
CA ASN A 196 -10.99 7.62 29.46
C ASN A 196 -11.74 6.43 30.08
N VAL A 197 -12.16 5.44 29.29
CA VAL A 197 -12.78 4.19 29.81
C VAL A 197 -11.75 3.11 30.15
N GLY A 198 -10.45 3.43 30.03
CA GLY A 198 -9.34 2.58 30.46
C GLY A 198 -9.03 1.42 29.51
N LEU A 199 -9.35 1.57 28.22
CA LEU A 199 -9.04 0.57 27.20
C LEU A 199 -7.72 0.89 26.50
N PHE A 200 -7.05 -0.15 26.01
CA PHE A 200 -5.71 -0.05 25.42
C PHE A 200 -5.77 0.26 23.92
N TYR A 201 -4.96 1.22 23.47
CA TYR A 201 -4.78 1.58 22.08
C TYR A 201 -3.31 1.45 21.65
N LEU A 202 -3.07 0.56 20.69
CA LEU A 202 -1.79 0.38 20.02
C LEU A 202 -1.82 1.02 18.62
N THR A 203 -0.87 1.91 18.36
CA THR A 203 -0.60 2.39 17.00
C THR A 203 0.67 1.74 16.47
N VAL A 204 0.63 1.28 15.22
CA VAL A 204 1.82 0.87 14.46
C VAL A 204 1.98 1.81 13.27
N LEU A 205 3.09 2.55 13.24
CA LEU A 205 3.45 3.50 12.20
C LEU A 205 4.14 2.76 11.06
N THR A 206 3.59 2.85 9.86
CA THR A 206 4.20 2.25 8.66
C THR A 206 4.64 3.31 7.67
N ASP A 207 5.59 2.98 6.79
CA ASP A 207 6.05 3.92 5.76
C ASP A 207 5.03 4.06 4.62
N PRO A 208 4.54 5.28 4.31
CA PRO A 208 4.76 6.54 5.03
C PRO A 208 3.59 6.83 5.99
N THR A 209 3.86 7.47 7.13
CA THR A 209 2.80 8.06 7.98
C THR A 209 3.11 9.55 8.14
N THR A 210 2.37 10.39 7.42
CA THR A 210 2.66 11.83 7.29
C THR A 210 1.42 12.71 7.48
N GLY A 211 1.65 14.01 7.68
CA GLY A 211 0.61 15.04 7.66
C GLY A 211 -0.42 14.91 8.79
N GLY A 212 -1.70 15.10 8.43
CA GLY A 212 -2.79 15.12 9.41
C GLY A 212 -2.97 13.82 10.19
N VAL A 213 -2.64 12.67 9.59
CA VAL A 213 -2.69 11.37 10.29
C VAL A 213 -1.63 11.31 11.38
N THR A 214 -0.38 11.66 11.06
CA THR A 214 0.71 11.74 12.07
C THR A 214 0.40 12.75 13.16
N ALA A 215 -0.18 13.90 12.80
CA ALA A 215 -0.51 14.96 13.76
C ALA A 215 -1.81 14.72 14.56
N SER A 216 -2.38 13.51 14.51
CA SER A 216 -3.59 13.14 15.25
C SER A 216 -3.49 11.71 15.78
N PHE A 217 -4.46 10.85 15.49
CA PHE A 217 -4.64 9.54 16.10
C PHE A 217 -3.45 8.59 15.95
N ALA A 218 -2.55 8.79 14.98
CA ALA A 218 -1.33 7.98 14.86
C ALA A 218 -0.34 8.22 16.01
N MET A 219 -0.37 9.40 16.65
CA MET A 219 0.51 9.76 17.78
C MET A 219 -0.22 9.77 19.13
N GLU A 220 -1.43 9.22 19.19
CA GLU A 220 -2.28 9.22 20.39
C GLU A 220 -2.45 7.81 21.00
N GLY A 221 -1.64 6.84 20.56
CA GLY A 221 -1.61 5.49 21.11
C GLY A 221 -1.01 5.46 22.52
N ASP A 222 -1.48 4.53 23.36
CA ASP A 222 -0.82 4.22 24.64
C ASP A 222 0.59 3.66 24.39
N ILE A 223 0.72 2.87 23.32
CA ILE A 223 2.00 2.43 22.75
C ILE A 223 1.99 2.77 21.26
N ILE A 224 3.12 3.30 20.80
CA ILE A 224 3.37 3.65 19.41
C ILE A 224 4.62 2.88 18.96
N LEU A 225 4.47 2.07 17.91
CA LEU A 225 5.53 1.25 17.31
C LEU A 225 5.92 1.77 15.93
#